data_AF-J0WVV8-F1
#
_entry.id   AF-J0WVV8-F1
#
_cell.length_a   1.000
_cell.length_b   1.000
_cell.length_c   1.000
_cell.angle_alpha   90.00
_cell.angle_beta   90.00
_cell.angle_gamma   90.00
#
_symmetry.space_group_name_H-M   'P 1'
#
loop_
_entity.id
_entity.type
_entity.pdbx_description
1 polymer ?
#
loop_
_entity_poly.entity_id
_entity_poly.type
_entity_poly.pdbx_seq_one_letter_code
_entity_poly.pdbx_strand_id
1 'polypeptide(L)'
;MSVADVSLCLKKLLEEYHFNVETLAKYLSLSVESVYQIAQGNMQVLPDGFMERTKTLDKMMFLAMIPEGLPDLKVKAFLEIVLSYHQLSKETIAKMAGIEIADVDLFLSDQCEKTNAEIKYKIAAVTMVLRFFLRDNEPEQ
;
A
#
# COMPACT_ATOMS: atom_id res chain seq x y z
N MET A 1 -13.25 -13.89 2.86
CA MET A 1 -13.63 -12.62 3.52
C MET A 1 -15.14 -12.62 3.71
N SER A 2 -15.61 -12.40 4.93
CA SER A 2 -17.03 -12.35 5.26
C SER A 2 -17.61 -10.96 4.98
N VAL A 3 -18.94 -10.85 4.89
CA VAL A 3 -19.65 -9.57 4.80
C VAL A 3 -19.35 -8.65 6.00
N ALA A 4 -19.16 -9.25 7.18
CA ALA A 4 -18.80 -8.52 8.39
C ALA A 4 -17.40 -7.91 8.29
N ASP A 5 -16.46 -8.59 7.64
CA ASP A 5 -15.07 -8.13 7.49
C ASP A 5 -15.02 -6.86 6.61
N VAL A 6 -15.79 -6.82 5.52
CA VAL A 6 -15.82 -5.68 4.58
C VAL A 6 -16.42 -4.43 5.24
N SER A 7 -17.57 -4.61 5.91
CA SER A 7 -18.26 -3.51 6.58
C SER A 7 -17.39 -2.93 7.69
N LEU A 8 -16.67 -3.79 8.42
CA LEU A 8 -15.72 -3.37 9.44
C LEU A 8 -14.53 -2.59 8.85
N CYS A 9 -14.00 -2.99 7.70
CA CYS A 9 -12.92 -2.27 7.02
C CYS A 9 -13.31 -0.82 6.71
N LEU A 10 -14.49 -0.59 6.13
CA LEU A 10 -14.96 0.76 5.84
C LEU A 10 -15.26 1.56 7.10
N LYS A 11 -15.84 0.94 8.14
CA LYS A 11 -16.02 1.63 9.43
C LYS A 11 -14.70 2.08 10.03
N LYS A 12 -13.66 1.22 10.06
CA LYS A 12 -12.33 1.62 10.52
C LYS A 12 -11.78 2.79 9.72
N LEU A 13 -11.87 2.73 8.39
CA LEU A 13 -11.43 3.84 7.52
C LEU A 13 -12.17 5.16 7.84
N LEU A 14 -13.49 5.14 7.99
CA LEU A 14 -14.29 6.35 8.20
C LEU A 14 -14.24 6.88 9.64
N GLU A 15 -14.37 6.00 10.63
CA GLU A 15 -14.61 6.37 12.03
C GLU A 15 -13.31 6.42 12.83
N GLU A 16 -12.36 5.51 12.58
CA GLU A 16 -11.10 5.43 13.34
C GLU A 16 -9.99 6.25 12.67
N TYR A 17 -9.82 6.10 11.35
CA TYR A 17 -8.78 6.81 10.60
C TYR A 17 -9.24 8.13 9.99
N HIS A 18 -10.53 8.47 10.15
CA HIS A 18 -11.14 9.72 9.65
C HIS A 18 -10.82 9.98 8.17
N PHE A 19 -10.82 8.94 7.35
CA PHE A 19 -10.53 9.04 5.93
C PHE A 19 -11.58 9.94 5.26
N ASN A 20 -11.13 10.85 4.39
CA ASN A 20 -12.04 11.70 3.64
C ASN A 20 -12.94 10.82 2.74
N VAL A 21 -14.26 10.93 2.93
CA VAL A 21 -15.22 10.01 2.29
C VAL A 21 -15.28 10.21 0.77
N GLU A 22 -15.08 11.41 0.27
CA GLU A 22 -15.07 11.74 -1.16
C GLU A 22 -13.85 11.12 -1.84
N THR A 23 -12.70 11.17 -1.18
CA THR A 23 -11.47 10.50 -1.64
C THR A 23 -11.65 8.99 -1.64
N LEU A 24 -12.24 8.44 -0.58
CA LEU A 24 -12.50 7.01 -0.46
C LEU A 24 -13.47 6.52 -1.53
N ALA A 25 -14.59 7.23 -1.72
CA ALA A 25 -15.59 6.94 -2.74
C ALA A 25 -14.98 6.96 -4.14
N LYS A 26 -14.19 8.00 -4.46
CA LYS A 26 -13.48 8.10 -5.75
C LYS A 26 -12.50 6.94 -5.95
N TYR A 27 -11.70 6.61 -4.94
CA TYR A 27 -10.72 5.52 -5.04
C TYR A 27 -11.38 4.15 -5.26
N LEU A 28 -12.52 3.93 -4.59
CA LEU A 28 -13.29 2.69 -4.67
C LEU A 28 -14.23 2.62 -5.89
N SER A 29 -14.32 3.69 -6.69
CA SER A 29 -15.29 3.80 -7.79
C SER A 29 -16.75 3.63 -7.31
N LEU A 30 -17.08 4.18 -6.15
CA LEU A 30 -18.40 4.15 -5.52
C LEU A 30 -18.95 5.56 -5.33
N SER A 31 -20.26 5.69 -5.09
CA SER A 31 -20.83 6.93 -4.56
C SER A 31 -20.55 7.03 -3.05
N VAL A 32 -20.55 8.26 -2.52
CA VAL A 32 -20.46 8.51 -1.07
C VAL A 32 -21.57 7.79 -0.31
N GLU A 33 -22.79 7.77 -0.87
CA GLU A 33 -23.91 7.03 -0.31
C GLU A 33 -23.64 5.53 -0.23
N SER A 34 -23.13 4.91 -1.31
CA SER A 34 -22.76 3.50 -1.33
C SER A 34 -21.69 3.16 -0.29
N VAL A 35 -20.71 4.05 -0.09
CA VAL A 35 -19.68 3.85 0.95
C VAL A 35 -20.31 3.76 2.34
N TYR A 36 -21.23 4.66 2.69
CA TYR A 36 -21.94 4.59 3.98
C TYR A 36 -22.87 3.38 4.10
N GLN A 37 -23.57 3.02 3.02
CA GLN A 37 -24.44 1.85 2.99
C GLN A 37 -23.65 0.55 3.23
N ILE A 38 -22.48 0.39 2.58
CA ILE A 38 -21.61 -0.77 2.80
C ILE A 38 -21.04 -0.76 4.22
N ALA A 39 -20.62 0.40 4.74
CA ALA A 39 -20.19 0.51 6.13
C ALA A 39 -21.30 0.09 7.12
N GLN A 40 -22.57 0.30 6.78
CA GLN A 40 -23.73 -0.15 7.55
C GLN A 40 -24.12 -1.62 7.31
N GLY A 41 -23.40 -2.35 6.44
CA GLY A 41 -23.63 -3.77 6.15
C GLY A 41 -24.46 -4.05 4.90
N ASN A 42 -24.88 -3.02 4.16
CA ASN A 42 -25.61 -3.19 2.92
C ASN A 42 -24.67 -3.47 1.75
N MET A 43 -24.47 -4.76 1.45
CA MET A 43 -23.59 -5.22 0.36
C MET A 43 -24.26 -5.23 -1.01
N GLN A 44 -25.55 -4.89 -1.10
CA GLN A 44 -26.30 -4.88 -2.36
C GLN A 44 -25.92 -3.70 -3.26
N VAL A 45 -25.24 -2.69 -2.72
CA VAL A 45 -24.78 -1.50 -3.46
C VAL A 45 -23.36 -1.66 -4.03
N LEU A 46 -22.74 -2.84 -3.84
CA LEU A 46 -21.50 -3.18 -4.51
C LEU A 46 -21.74 -3.36 -6.02
N PRO A 47 -20.71 -3.19 -6.86
CA PRO A 47 -20.83 -3.47 -8.29
C PRO A 47 -21.33 -4.90 -8.54
N ASP A 48 -22.22 -5.06 -9.53
CA ASP A 48 -22.73 -6.38 -9.95
C ASP A 48 -21.68 -7.21 -10.69
N GLY A 49 -20.79 -6.53 -11.41
CA GLY A 49 -19.70 -7.15 -12.16
C GLY A 49 -18.68 -7.81 -11.23
N PHE A 50 -18.36 -9.08 -11.49
CA PHE A 50 -17.47 -9.87 -10.65
C PHE A 50 -16.08 -9.23 -10.48
N MET A 51 -15.52 -8.69 -11.57
CA MET A 51 -14.19 -8.09 -11.57
C MET A 51 -14.17 -6.76 -10.81
N GLU A 52 -15.16 -5.90 -11.06
CA GLU A 52 -15.33 -4.59 -10.43
C GLU A 52 -15.59 -4.74 -8.93
N ARG A 53 -16.43 -5.70 -8.56
CA ARG A 53 -16.70 -6.05 -7.17
C ARG A 53 -15.44 -6.52 -6.47
N THR A 54 -14.68 -7.44 -7.07
CA THR A 54 -13.44 -7.96 -6.49
C THR A 54 -12.42 -6.84 -6.32
N LYS A 55 -12.18 -6.03 -7.37
CA LYS A 55 -11.28 -4.87 -7.31
C LYS A 55 -11.66 -3.87 -6.21
N THR A 56 -12.96 -3.63 -6.02
CA THR A 56 -13.48 -2.75 -4.97
C THR A 56 -13.21 -3.31 -3.57
N LEU A 57 -13.48 -4.61 -3.36
CA LEU A 57 -13.25 -5.29 -2.08
C LEU A 57 -11.77 -5.34 -1.71
N ASP A 58 -10.91 -5.69 -2.67
CA ASP A 58 -9.46 -5.74 -2.48
C ASP A 58 -8.92 -4.36 -2.09
N LYS A 59 -9.37 -3.30 -2.77
CA LYS A 59 -9.00 -1.92 -2.44
C LYS A 59 -9.39 -1.53 -1.02
N MET A 60 -10.60 -1.88 -0.56
CA MET A 60 -11.05 -1.61 0.82
C MET A 60 -10.16 -2.34 1.83
N MET A 61 -9.90 -3.62 1.59
CA MET A 61 -9.06 -4.45 2.47
C MET A 61 -7.64 -3.90 2.56
N PHE A 62 -7.01 -3.62 1.41
CA PHE A 62 -5.64 -3.11 1.38
C PHE A 62 -5.51 -1.78 2.10
N LEU A 63 -6.47 -0.85 1.93
CA LEU A 63 -6.46 0.41 2.67
C LEU A 63 -6.58 0.18 4.18
N ALA A 64 -7.51 -0.67 4.62
CA ALA A 64 -7.73 -0.94 6.04
C ALA A 64 -6.51 -1.62 6.72
N MET A 65 -5.71 -2.35 5.95
CA MET A 65 -4.49 -3.02 6.42
C MET A 65 -3.25 -2.12 6.42
N ILE A 66 -3.29 -0.90 5.83
CA ILE A 66 -2.13 0.00 5.81
C ILE A 66 -1.56 0.28 7.21
N PRO A 67 -2.37 0.47 8.27
CA PRO A 67 -1.83 0.73 9.61
C PRO A 67 -1.27 -0.53 10.28
N GLU A 68 -1.66 -1.71 9.79
CA GLU A 68 -1.22 -3.01 10.29
C GLU A 68 0.16 -3.38 9.73
N GLY A 69 0.92 -4.22 10.43
CA GLY A 69 2.24 -4.68 10.00
C GLY A 69 3.40 -3.70 10.25
N LEU A 70 4.63 -4.25 10.26
CA LEU A 70 5.85 -3.50 10.56
C LEU A 70 6.21 -2.53 9.42
N PRO A 71 6.55 -1.26 9.70
CA PRO A 71 6.95 -0.28 8.68
C PRO A 71 8.05 -0.80 7.74
N ASP A 72 9.03 -1.52 8.29
CA ASP A 72 10.16 -2.07 7.53
C ASP A 72 9.70 -3.05 6.45
N LEU A 73 8.68 -3.88 6.71
CA LEU A 73 8.15 -4.83 5.73
C LEU A 73 7.48 -4.11 4.55
N LYS A 74 6.81 -2.98 4.79
CA LYS A 74 6.17 -2.19 3.74
C LYS A 74 7.21 -1.58 2.81
N VAL A 75 8.27 -1.03 3.39
CA VAL A 75 9.40 -0.48 2.61
C VAL A 75 10.12 -1.60 1.85
N LYS A 76 10.36 -2.75 2.48
CA LYS A 76 10.93 -3.94 1.81
C LYS A 76 10.11 -4.37 0.60
N ALA A 77 8.80 -4.49 0.73
CA ALA A 77 7.94 -4.91 -0.36
C ALA A 77 8.05 -3.96 -1.58
N PHE A 78 8.06 -2.64 -1.34
CA PHE A 78 8.27 -1.69 -2.44
C PHE A 78 9.69 -1.73 -3.00
N LEU A 79 10.70 -1.89 -2.15
CA LEU A 79 12.09 -2.01 -2.58
C LEU A 79 12.30 -3.26 -3.43
N GLU A 80 11.68 -4.38 -3.08
CA GLU A 80 11.71 -5.61 -3.87
C GLU A 80 11.10 -5.42 -5.26
N ILE A 81 10.00 -4.68 -5.40
CA ILE A 81 9.43 -4.33 -6.71
C ILE A 81 10.44 -3.51 -7.52
N VAL A 82 11.05 -2.50 -6.90
CA VAL A 82 12.06 -1.66 -7.56
C VAL A 82 13.28 -2.47 -8.02
N LEU A 83 13.71 -3.46 -7.22
CA LEU A 83 14.86 -4.29 -7.55
C LEU A 83 14.55 -5.40 -8.57
N SER A 84 13.40 -6.07 -8.45
CA SER A 84 13.08 -7.28 -9.20
C SER A 84 12.20 -7.06 -10.43
N TYR A 85 11.31 -6.07 -10.41
CA TYR A 85 10.45 -5.76 -11.53
C TYR A 85 11.08 -4.66 -12.39
N HIS A 86 11.51 -3.57 -11.75
CA HIS A 86 12.15 -2.45 -12.43
C HIS A 86 13.65 -2.66 -12.68
N GLN A 87 14.21 -3.79 -12.22
CA GLN A 87 15.58 -4.23 -12.47
C GLN A 87 16.66 -3.21 -12.04
N LEU A 88 16.35 -2.37 -11.06
CA LEU A 88 17.37 -1.49 -10.48
C LEU A 88 18.31 -2.29 -9.58
N SER A 89 19.58 -1.92 -9.59
CA SER A 89 20.58 -2.55 -8.73
C SER A 89 20.52 -1.98 -7.32
N LYS A 90 20.93 -2.78 -6.32
CA LYS A 90 21.16 -2.29 -4.94
C LYS A 90 22.16 -1.13 -4.90
N GLU A 91 23.14 -1.16 -5.80
CA GLU A 91 24.10 -0.06 -5.99
C GLU A 91 23.40 1.24 -6.41
N THR A 92 22.41 1.18 -7.31
CA THR A 92 21.62 2.34 -7.72
C THR A 92 20.88 2.93 -6.53
N ILE A 93 20.23 2.08 -5.72
CA ILE A 93 19.53 2.50 -4.50
C ILE A 93 20.49 3.15 -3.51
N ALA A 94 21.63 2.50 -3.24
CA ALA A 94 22.65 2.99 -2.32
C ALA A 94 23.20 4.38 -2.74
N LYS A 95 23.55 4.53 -4.03
CA LYS A 95 24.04 5.80 -4.59
C LYS A 95 22.99 6.91 -4.52
N MET A 96 21.74 6.62 -4.87
CA MET A 96 20.66 7.62 -4.79
C MET A 96 20.31 8.00 -3.35
N ALA A 97 20.45 7.07 -2.41
CA ALA A 97 20.22 7.30 -0.99
C ALA A 97 21.42 7.93 -0.27
N GLY A 98 22.61 7.94 -0.89
CA GLY A 98 23.84 8.40 -0.25
C GLY A 98 24.27 7.52 0.93
N ILE A 99 24.17 6.19 0.76
CA ILE A 99 24.52 5.16 1.75
C ILE A 99 25.38 4.06 1.11
N GLU A 100 25.85 3.10 1.90
CA GLU A 100 26.63 1.96 1.39
C GLU A 100 25.72 0.84 0.87
N ILE A 101 26.23 0.01 -0.05
CA ILE A 101 25.47 -1.17 -0.54
C ILE A 101 25.15 -2.14 0.61
N ALA A 102 26.10 -2.29 1.55
CA ALA A 102 25.93 -3.13 2.73
C ALA A 102 24.76 -2.69 3.61
N ASP A 103 24.40 -1.40 3.60
CA ASP A 103 23.24 -0.89 4.33
C ASP A 103 21.93 -1.37 3.68
N VAL A 104 21.89 -1.41 2.34
CA VAL A 104 20.74 -1.97 1.59
C VAL A 104 20.61 -3.47 1.83
N ASP A 105 21.74 -4.20 1.85
CA ASP A 105 21.76 -5.63 2.16
C ASP A 105 21.28 -5.92 3.58
N LEU A 106 21.78 -5.18 4.57
CA LEU A 106 21.34 -5.31 5.96
C LEU A 106 19.85 -5.01 6.09
N PHE A 107 19.37 -3.96 5.44
CA PHE A 107 17.96 -3.61 5.46
C PHE A 107 17.09 -4.71 4.86
N LEU A 108 17.50 -5.35 3.76
CA LEU A 108 16.74 -6.43 3.13
C LEU A 108 16.79 -7.75 3.92
N SER A 109 17.82 -7.97 4.72
CA SER A 109 18.01 -9.19 5.52
C SER A 109 16.97 -9.37 6.65
N ASP A 110 16.97 -10.55 7.26
CA ASP A 110 16.18 -10.84 8.48
C ASP A 110 16.66 -10.07 9.72
N GLN A 111 17.75 -9.30 9.61
CA GLN A 111 18.32 -8.47 10.68
C GLN A 111 18.06 -6.97 10.47
N CYS A 112 17.02 -6.62 9.72
CA CYS A 112 16.70 -5.24 9.34
C CYS A 112 16.49 -4.31 10.54
N GLU A 113 16.13 -4.85 11.71
CA GLU A 113 16.03 -4.14 12.98
C GLU A 113 17.35 -3.51 13.43
N LYS A 114 18.49 -4.05 12.99
CA LYS A 114 19.84 -3.51 13.29
C LYS A 114 20.21 -2.32 12.41
N THR A 115 19.45 -2.04 11.36
CA THR A 115 19.70 -0.91 10.47
C THR A 115 19.40 0.40 11.21
N ASN A 116 20.31 1.37 11.11
CA ASN A 116 20.11 2.69 11.70
C ASN A 116 18.84 3.37 11.14
N ALA A 117 18.10 4.10 11.98
CA ALA A 117 16.86 4.78 11.59
C ALA A 117 17.06 5.80 10.43
N GLU A 118 18.18 6.53 10.40
CA GLU A 118 18.51 7.46 9.31
C GLU A 118 18.68 6.71 7.98
N ILE A 119 19.36 5.56 8.03
CA ILE A 119 19.56 4.70 6.86
C ILE A 119 18.21 4.15 6.37
N LYS A 120 17.36 3.66 7.28
CA LYS A 120 16.00 3.21 6.94
C LYS A 120 15.19 4.32 6.28
N TYR A 121 15.27 5.54 6.80
CA TYR A 121 14.60 6.71 6.22
C TYR A 121 15.10 7.02 4.80
N LYS A 122 16.42 7.02 4.57
CA LYS A 122 17.01 7.24 3.23
C LYS A 122 16.58 6.17 2.24
N ILE A 123 16.59 4.90 2.64
CA ILE A 123 16.08 3.79 1.81
C ILE A 123 14.59 3.98 1.50
N ALA A 124 13.77 4.28 2.52
CA ALA A 124 12.34 4.48 2.34
C ALA A 124 12.02 5.66 1.41
N ALA A 125 12.73 6.78 1.56
CA ALA A 125 12.56 7.97 0.73
C ALA A 125 12.85 7.68 -0.75
N VAL A 126 14.00 7.05 -1.05
CA VAL A 126 14.37 6.69 -2.42
C VAL A 126 13.41 5.64 -3.00
N THR A 127 13.07 4.62 -2.21
CA THR A 127 12.14 3.55 -2.63
C THR A 127 10.77 4.11 -2.98
N MET A 128 10.21 4.99 -2.13
CA MET A 128 8.91 5.61 -2.35
C MET A 128 8.88 6.44 -3.64
N VAL A 129 9.92 7.25 -3.86
CA VAL A 129 10.02 8.11 -5.05
C VAL A 129 10.18 7.27 -6.32
N LEU A 130 11.05 6.26 -6.30
CA LEU A 130 11.23 5.35 -7.43
C LEU A 130 9.95 4.56 -7.74
N ARG A 131 9.28 4.02 -6.71
CA ARG A 131 8.02 3.30 -6.89
C ARG A 131 6.93 4.17 -7.52
N PHE A 132 6.89 5.45 -7.16
CA PHE A 132 5.95 6.41 -7.73
C PHE A 132 6.24 6.68 -9.21
N PHE A 133 7.47 7.05 -9.56
CA PHE A 133 7.81 7.41 -10.94
C PHE A 133 7.88 6.22 -11.88
N LEU A 134 8.42 5.09 -11.43
CA LEU A 134 8.57 3.91 -12.28
C LEU A 134 7.24 3.16 -12.49
N ARG A 135 6.18 3.53 -11.76
CA ARG A 135 4.83 3.02 -12.02
C ARG A 135 4.38 3.24 -13.46
N ASP A 136 4.86 4.29 -14.11
CA ASP A 136 4.54 4.59 -15.51
C ASP A 136 5.02 3.50 -16.50
N ASN A 137 5.95 2.65 -16.06
CA ASN A 137 6.45 1.51 -16.84
C ASN A 137 5.64 0.21 -16.56
N GLU A 138 4.69 0.23 -15.63
CA GLU A 138 3.87 -0.93 -15.28
C GLU A 138 2.63 -1.01 -16.18
N PRO A 139 2.13 -2.22 -16.52
CA PRO A 139 0.87 -2.38 -17.23
C PRO A 139 -0.28 -1.68 -16.50
N GLU A 140 -1.21 -1.12 -17.26
CA GLU A 140 -2.45 -0.58 -16.70
C GLU A 140 -3.24 -1.70 -15.98
N GLN A 141 -3.73 -1.40 -14.76
CA GLN A 141 -4.48 -2.32 -13.88
C GLN A 141 -5.96 -1.94 -13.71
#